data_AF-A0A366EPV1-F1
#
_entry.id   AF-A0A366EPV1-F1
#
_cell.length_a   1.000
_cell.length_b   1.000
_cell.length_c   1.000
_cell.angle_alpha   90.00
_cell.angle_beta   90.00
_cell.angle_gamma   90.00
#
_symmetry.space_group_name_H-M   'P 1'
#
loop_
_entity.id
_entity.type
_entity.pdbx_description
1 polymer ?
#
loop_
_entity_poly.entity_id
_entity_poly.type
_entity_poly.pdbx_seq_one_letter_code
_entity_poly.pdbx_strand_id
1 'polypeptide(L)'
;MSGRTYFYALAVLVLLLMIPYLIIRNIRKGRKLSTVFTSNVMLLILLFVALGEVLKVFLKESSMVYYNQVFFLGIFLLIVLPLILLFFYTLKKDVKKWKDPNEYKHQWLFKFRYLMMAAVGVVFIGALFRFYQIFIVLFS
;
A
#
# COMPACT_ATOMS: atom_id res chain seq x y z
N MET A 1 -25.24 -15.06 3.97
CA MET A 1 -24.11 -14.45 3.21
C MET A 1 -24.67 -13.83 1.95
N SER A 2 -24.32 -12.59 1.62
CA SER A 2 -24.83 -11.90 0.42
C SER A 2 -23.97 -12.24 -0.82
N GLY A 3 -24.50 -12.06 -2.03
CA GLY A 3 -23.77 -12.29 -3.29
C GLY A 3 -22.44 -11.53 -3.38
N ARG A 4 -22.33 -10.37 -2.70
CA ARG A 4 -21.10 -9.57 -2.62
C ARG A 4 -20.00 -10.28 -1.82
N THR A 5 -20.34 -10.96 -0.73
CA THR A 5 -19.37 -11.70 0.10
C THR A 5 -18.71 -12.82 -0.69
N TYR A 6 -19.47 -13.56 -1.51
CA TYR A 6 -18.92 -14.64 -2.34
C TYR A 6 -17.95 -14.11 -3.40
N PHE A 7 -18.25 -12.95 -3.99
CA PHE A 7 -17.34 -12.29 -4.93
C PHE A 7 -16.00 -11.94 -4.26
N TYR A 8 -16.03 -11.35 -3.06
CA TYR A 8 -14.80 -11.04 -2.33
C TYR A 8 -14.04 -12.30 -1.88
N ALA A 9 -14.73 -13.35 -1.45
CA ALA A 9 -14.11 -14.62 -1.08
C ALA A 9 -13.38 -15.27 -2.27
N LEU A 10 -14.00 -15.26 -3.45
CA LEU A 10 -13.37 -15.73 -4.68
C LEU A 10 -12.17 -14.85 -5.07
N ALA A 11 -12.30 -13.53 -4.95
CA ALA A 11 -11.19 -12.61 -5.19
C ALA A 11 -10.00 -12.88 -4.25
N VAL A 12 -10.24 -13.14 -2.97
CA VAL A 12 -9.20 -13.53 -2.01
C VAL A 12 -8.48 -14.80 -2.47
N LEU A 13 -9.22 -15.85 -2.84
CA LEU A 13 -8.64 -17.11 -3.32
C LEU A 13 -7.75 -16.89 -4.55
N VAL A 14 -8.24 -16.14 -5.55
CA VAL A 14 -7.47 -15.84 -6.76
C VAL A 14 -6.22 -15.02 -6.44
N LEU A 15 -6.35 -13.97 -5.62
CA LEU A 15 -5.24 -13.09 -5.27
C LEU A 15 -4.17 -13.80 -4.43
N LEU A 16 -4.57 -14.67 -3.50
CA LEU A 16 -3.65 -15.47 -2.70
C LEU A 16 -2.77 -16.39 -3.54
N LEU A 17 -3.26 -16.88 -4.68
CA LEU A 17 -2.47 -17.68 -5.61
C LEU A 17 -1.67 -16.80 -6.59
N MET A 18 -2.29 -15.73 -7.10
CA MET A 18 -1.71 -14.90 -8.15
C MET A 18 -0.52 -14.06 -7.65
N ILE A 19 -0.61 -13.48 -6.45
CA ILE A 19 0.44 -12.65 -5.86
C ILE A 19 1.76 -13.41 -5.69
N PRO A 20 1.82 -14.57 -4.98
CA PRO A 20 3.07 -15.31 -4.83
C PRO A 20 3.59 -15.81 -6.17
N TYR A 21 2.72 -16.24 -7.09
CA TYR A 21 3.13 -16.63 -8.45
C TYR A 21 3.85 -15.47 -9.17
N LEU A 22 3.28 -14.27 -9.15
CA LEU A 22 3.89 -13.08 -9.78
C LEU A 22 5.19 -12.66 -9.11
N ILE A 23 5.27 -12.75 -7.77
CA ILE A 23 6.50 -12.45 -7.03
C ILE A 23 7.61 -13.44 -7.42
N ILE A 24 7.34 -14.75 -7.36
CA ILE A 24 8.32 -15.80 -7.72
C ILE A 24 8.76 -15.64 -9.18
N ARG A 25 7.82 -15.43 -10.10
CA ARG A 25 8.11 -15.20 -11.52
C ARG A 25 9.02 -14.00 -11.74
N ASN A 26 8.79 -12.89 -11.04
CA ASN A 26 9.59 -11.68 -11.21
C ASN A 26 10.99 -11.81 -10.59
N ILE A 27 11.12 -12.51 -9.46
CA ILE A 27 12.42 -12.81 -8.84
C ILE A 27 13.24 -13.72 -9.76
N ARG A 28 12.63 -14.77 -10.33
CA ARG A 28 13.31 -15.65 -11.30
C ARG A 28 13.79 -14.91 -12.56
N LYS A 29 13.12 -13.82 -12.93
CA LYS A 29 13.53 -12.94 -14.05
C LYS A 29 14.63 -11.93 -13.66
N GLY A 30 15.19 -12.01 -12.45
CA GLY A 30 16.26 -11.13 -11.98
C GLY A 30 15.82 -9.69 -11.70
N ARG A 31 14.51 -9.43 -11.55
CA ARG A 31 14.02 -8.07 -11.25
C ARG A 31 14.41 -7.67 -9.83
N LYS A 32 14.78 -6.40 -9.65
CA LYS A 32 15.08 -5.82 -8.34
C LYS A 32 13.86 -5.94 -7.41
N LEU A 33 14.12 -6.29 -6.15
CA LEU A 33 13.08 -6.52 -5.14
C LEU A 33 12.16 -5.31 -4.93
N SER A 34 12.71 -4.09 -5.03
CA SER A 34 11.93 -2.85 -5.01
C SER A 34 10.89 -2.76 -6.13
N THR A 35 11.29 -3.15 -7.36
CA THR A 35 10.40 -3.17 -8.53
C THR A 35 9.36 -4.30 -8.41
N VAL A 36 9.75 -5.44 -7.86
CA VAL A 36 8.82 -6.56 -7.60
C VAL A 36 7.75 -6.12 -6.60
N PHE A 37 8.16 -5.47 -5.51
CA PHE A 37 7.23 -4.99 -4.50
C PHE A 37 6.28 -3.93 -5.07
N THR A 38 6.79 -2.85 -5.67
CA THR A 38 5.94 -1.77 -6.20
C THR A 38 4.98 -2.25 -7.29
N SER A 39 5.37 -3.22 -8.11
CA SER A 39 4.49 -3.79 -9.15
C SER A 39 3.33 -4.62 -8.59
N ASN A 40 3.45 -5.12 -7.36
CA ASN A 40 2.44 -5.98 -6.72
C ASN A 40 1.68 -5.28 -5.58
N VAL A 41 2.06 -4.05 -5.21
CA VAL A 41 1.40 -3.28 -4.13
C VAL A 41 -0.09 -3.14 -4.36
N MET A 42 -0.54 -2.85 -5.59
CA MET A 42 -1.98 -2.74 -5.88
C MET A 42 -2.71 -4.06 -5.64
N LEU A 43 -2.12 -5.18 -6.04
CA LEU A 43 -2.69 -6.51 -5.80
C LEU A 43 -2.74 -6.84 -4.32
N LEU A 44 -1.71 -6.47 -3.55
CA LEU A 44 -1.70 -6.60 -2.10
C LEU A 44 -2.80 -5.75 -1.45
N ILE A 45 -2.98 -4.49 -1.87
CA ILE A 45 -4.07 -3.64 -1.37
C ILE A 45 -5.44 -4.29 -1.67
N LEU A 46 -5.65 -4.76 -2.89
CA LEU A 46 -6.89 -5.45 -3.26
C LEU A 46 -7.14 -6.71 -2.43
N LEU A 47 -6.08 -7.48 -2.12
CA LEU A 47 -6.17 -8.64 -1.25
C LEU A 47 -6.63 -8.25 0.15
N PHE A 48 -6.05 -7.19 0.72
CA PHE A 48 -6.48 -6.68 2.02
C PHE A 48 -7.92 -6.16 1.98
N VAL A 49 -8.34 -5.43 0.95
CA VAL A 49 -9.74 -4.98 0.84
C VAL A 49 -10.69 -6.18 0.80
N ALA A 50 -10.39 -7.19 -0.02
CA ALA A 50 -11.23 -8.37 -0.13
C ALA A 50 -11.24 -9.21 1.16
N LEU A 51 -10.10 -9.38 1.83
CA LEU A 51 -10.02 -10.02 3.14
C LEU A 51 -10.82 -9.26 4.20
N GLY A 52 -10.74 -7.93 4.18
CA GLY A 52 -11.50 -7.05 5.07
C GLY A 52 -12.99 -7.31 4.97
N GLU A 53 -13.52 -7.34 3.75
CA GLU A 53 -14.94 -7.58 3.50
C GLU A 53 -15.39 -9.00 3.84
N VAL A 54 -14.54 -10.01 3.62
CA VAL A 54 -14.87 -11.41 3.96
C VAL A 54 -14.86 -11.63 5.47
N LEU A 55 -13.85 -11.13 6.16
CA LEU A 55 -13.66 -11.36 7.60
C LEU A 55 -14.70 -10.62 8.45
N LYS A 56 -15.18 -9.45 8.02
CA LYS A 56 -16.28 -8.72 8.68
C LYS A 56 -17.54 -9.56 8.85
N VAL A 57 -17.82 -10.49 7.93
CA VAL A 57 -19.02 -11.33 7.98
C VAL A 57 -19.01 -12.33 9.14
N PHE A 58 -17.84 -12.65 9.67
CA PHE A 58 -17.67 -13.58 10.78
C PHE A 58 -17.59 -12.88 12.15
N LEU A 59 -17.63 -11.55 12.18
CA LEU A 59 -17.45 -10.76 13.40
C LEU A 59 -18.77 -10.15 13.87
N LYS A 60 -18.96 -10.12 15.20
CA LYS A 60 -20.06 -9.37 15.82
C LYS A 60 -19.78 -7.87 15.75
N GLU A 61 -20.83 -7.05 15.69
CA GLU A 61 -20.71 -5.58 15.61
C GLU A 61 -19.85 -4.98 16.74
N SER A 62 -19.96 -5.52 17.95
CA SER A 62 -19.17 -5.11 19.13
C SER A 62 -17.66 -5.26 18.93
N SER A 63 -17.22 -6.14 18.02
CA SER A 63 -15.81 -6.41 17.73
C SER A 63 -15.32 -5.74 16.45
N MET A 64 -16.19 -5.08 15.67
CA MET A 64 -15.82 -4.46 14.39
C MET A 64 -14.83 -3.30 14.55
N VAL A 65 -14.95 -2.52 15.63
CA VAL A 65 -14.03 -1.42 15.92
C VAL A 65 -12.60 -1.94 16.12
N TYR A 66 -12.44 -2.89 17.03
CA TYR A 66 -11.14 -3.50 17.31
C TYR A 66 -10.56 -4.20 16.07
N TYR A 67 -11.41 -4.92 15.33
CA TYR A 67 -11.01 -5.54 14.08
C TYR A 67 -10.47 -4.52 13.07
N ASN A 68 -11.18 -3.42 12.81
CA ASN A 68 -10.75 -2.41 11.86
C ASN A 68 -9.38 -1.80 12.24
N GLN A 69 -9.10 -1.65 13.54
CA GLN A 69 -7.83 -1.12 14.03
C GLN A 69 -6.69 -2.10 13.80
N VAL A 70 -6.87 -3.37 14.18
CA VAL A 70 -5.86 -4.42 13.95
C VAL A 70 -5.62 -4.59 12.45
N PHE A 71 -6.70 -4.58 11.64
CA PHE A 71 -6.62 -4.73 10.20
C PHE A 71 -5.86 -3.57 9.54
N PHE A 72 -6.16 -2.33 9.96
CA PHE A 72 -5.47 -1.15 9.49
C PHE A 72 -3.98 -1.16 9.88
N LEU A 73 -3.65 -1.55 11.12
CA LEU A 73 -2.28 -1.69 11.58
C LEU A 73 -1.51 -2.72 10.75
N GLY A 74 -2.17 -3.84 10.39
CA GLY A 74 -1.62 -4.82 9.45
C GLY A 74 -1.32 -4.23 8.07
N ILE A 75 -2.24 -3.48 7.48
CA ILE A 75 -2.02 -2.76 6.21
C ILE A 75 -0.85 -1.78 6.34
N PHE A 76 -0.79 -1.04 7.46
CA PHE A 76 0.26 -0.06 7.68
C PHE A 76 1.64 -0.72 7.72
N LEU A 77 1.80 -1.78 8.51
CA LEU A 77 3.08 -2.49 8.65
C LEU A 77 3.51 -3.21 7.38
N LEU A 78 2.58 -3.80 6.63
CA LEU A 78 2.90 -4.67 5.50
C LEU A 78 2.98 -3.96 4.15
N ILE A 79 2.30 -2.82 4.01
CA ILE A 79 2.21 -2.09 2.73
C ILE A 79 2.82 -0.71 2.87
N VAL A 80 2.30 0.08 3.80
CA VAL A 80 2.62 1.51 3.90
C VAL A 80 4.05 1.73 4.38
N LEU A 81 4.47 1.08 5.46
CA LEU A 81 5.82 1.23 6.01
C LEU A 81 6.91 0.80 5.01
N PRO A 82 6.81 -0.36 4.32
CA PRO A 82 7.76 -0.72 3.28
C PRO A 82 7.78 0.25 2.10
N LEU A 83 6.62 0.80 1.70
CA LEU A 83 6.55 1.84 0.66
C LEU A 83 7.30 3.11 1.07
N ILE A 84 7.13 3.56 2.32
CA ILE A 84 7.85 4.72 2.87
C ILE A 84 9.36 4.46 2.88
N LEU A 85 9.79 3.28 3.34
CA LEU A 85 11.20 2.90 3.35
C LEU A 85 11.80 2.86 1.93
N LEU A 86 11.08 2.24 0.98
CA LEU A 86 11.48 2.22 -0.42
C LEU A 86 11.56 3.62 -1.01
N PHE A 87 10.60 4.48 -0.67
CA PHE A 87 10.58 5.87 -1.11
C PHE A 87 11.82 6.62 -0.64
N PHE A 88 12.15 6.59 0.66
CA PHE A 88 13.36 7.21 1.19
C PHE A 88 14.65 6.63 0.59
N TYR A 89 14.67 5.32 0.35
CA TYR A 89 15.79 4.65 -0.31
C TYR A 89 15.99 5.15 -1.76
N THR A 90 14.90 5.32 -2.52
CA THR A 90 14.95 5.85 -3.88
C THR A 90 15.26 7.35 -3.92
N LEU A 91 14.71 8.14 -2.98
CA LEU A 91 14.96 9.58 -2.86
C LEU A 91 16.44 9.88 -2.73
N LYS A 92 17.16 9.15 -1.87
CA LYS A 92 18.62 9.36 -1.72
C LYS A 92 19.38 9.15 -3.03
N LYS A 93 18.97 8.18 -3.85
CA LYS A 93 19.57 7.92 -5.17
C LYS A 93 19.20 9.00 -6.17
N ASP A 94 17.94 9.44 -6.17
CA ASP A 94 17.45 10.45 -7.11
C ASP A 94 18.01 11.85 -6.79
N VAL A 95 18.17 12.21 -5.50
CA VAL A 95 18.84 13.46 -5.08
C VAL A 95 20.31 13.48 -5.51
N LYS A 96 20.99 12.33 -5.50
CA LYS A 96 22.37 12.23 -5.99
C LYS A 96 22.47 12.48 -7.50
N LYS A 97 21.51 11.96 -8.28
CA LYS A 97 21.38 12.24 -9.72
C LYS A 97 20.96 13.68 -10.02
N TRP A 98 20.28 14.32 -9.09
CA TRP A 98 19.83 15.71 -9.21
C TRP A 98 20.97 16.73 -9.29
N LYS A 99 22.16 16.35 -8.79
CA LYS A 99 23.37 17.17 -8.87
C LYS A 99 24.08 17.09 -10.22
N ASP A 100 23.64 16.22 -11.14
CA ASP A 100 24.28 16.03 -12.43
C ASP A 100 23.46 16.70 -13.55
N PRO A 101 23.88 17.89 -14.03
CA PRO A 101 23.09 18.69 -14.98
C PRO A 101 23.02 18.08 -16.39
N ASN A 102 23.83 17.07 -16.72
CA ASN A 102 23.91 16.45 -18.05
C ASN A 102 23.01 15.22 -18.25
N GLU A 103 22.43 14.64 -17.19
CA GLU A 103 21.68 13.37 -17.32
C GLU A 103 20.22 13.55 -17.80
N TYR A 104 19.60 14.74 -17.70
CA TYR A 104 18.15 14.89 -17.94
C TYR A 104 17.75 16.11 -18.79
N LYS A 105 17.30 15.82 -20.02
CA LYS A 105 16.84 16.78 -21.04
C LYS A 105 15.56 17.56 -20.69
N HIS A 106 14.71 17.04 -19.79
CA HIS A 106 13.39 17.62 -19.46
C HIS A 106 13.18 17.79 -17.95
N GLN A 107 13.75 18.84 -17.36
CA GLN A 107 13.67 19.11 -15.92
C GLN A 107 12.24 19.36 -15.40
N TRP A 108 11.30 19.77 -16.26
CA TRP A 108 9.91 20.08 -15.87
C TRP A 108 9.11 18.84 -15.45
N LEU A 109 9.23 17.74 -16.19
CA LEU A 109 8.59 16.45 -15.86
C LEU A 109 9.00 15.94 -14.48
N PHE A 110 10.25 16.21 -14.09
CA PHE A 110 10.76 15.86 -12.77
C PHE A 110 10.11 16.72 -11.68
N LYS A 111 10.08 18.05 -11.83
CA LYS A 111 9.40 18.94 -10.87
C LYS A 111 7.94 18.53 -10.66
N PHE A 112 7.24 18.19 -11.75
CA PHE A 112 5.86 17.69 -11.70
C PHE A 112 5.73 16.36 -10.94
N ARG A 113 6.63 15.39 -11.19
CA ARG A 113 6.65 14.11 -10.47
C ARG A 113 6.82 14.29 -8.96
N TYR A 114 7.70 15.20 -8.54
CA TYR A 114 7.94 15.46 -7.12
C TYR A 114 6.80 16.24 -6.47
N LEU A 115 6.16 17.15 -7.21
CA LEU A 115 4.95 17.84 -6.75
C LEU A 115 3.79 16.86 -6.55
N MET A 116 3.59 15.93 -7.49
CA MET A 116 2.64 14.81 -7.32
C MET A 116 2.98 13.94 -6.11
N MET A 117 4.26 13.59 -5.90
CA MET A 117 4.70 12.85 -4.72
C MET A 117 4.46 13.62 -3.42
N ALA A 118 4.69 14.93 -3.39
CA ALA A 118 4.42 15.77 -2.23
C ALA A 118 2.91 15.81 -1.92
N ALA A 119 2.07 15.94 -2.95
CA ALA A 119 0.61 15.88 -2.80
C ALA A 119 0.15 14.54 -2.21
N VAL A 120 0.68 13.41 -2.71
CA VAL A 120 0.42 12.08 -2.14
C VAL A 120 0.86 12.01 -0.67
N GLY A 121 2.02 12.58 -0.35
CA GLY A 121 2.51 12.67 1.03
C GLY A 121 1.57 13.45 1.96
N VAL A 122 1.03 14.58 1.50
CA VAL A 122 0.07 15.39 2.26
C VAL A 122 -1.24 14.62 2.50
N VAL A 123 -1.78 13.97 1.46
CA VAL A 123 -2.98 13.13 1.59
C VAL A 123 -2.74 12.00 2.59
N PHE A 124 -1.55 11.39 2.55
CA PHE A 124 -1.16 10.33 3.46
C PHE A 124 -1.06 10.81 4.93
N ILE A 125 -0.45 11.97 5.18
CA ILE A 125 -0.42 12.59 6.52
C ILE A 125 -1.83 12.92 7.01
N GLY A 126 -2.69 13.44 6.13
CA GLY A 126 -4.10 13.69 6.45
C GLY A 126 -4.86 12.42 6.83
N ALA A 127 -4.59 11.31 6.15
CA ALA A 127 -5.16 10.00 6.48
C ALA A 127 -4.68 9.50 7.85
N LEU A 128 -3.39 9.64 8.17
CA LEU A 128 -2.85 9.31 9.49
C LEU A 128 -3.44 10.18 10.60
N PHE A 129 -3.64 11.47 10.34
CA PHE A 129 -4.25 12.38 11.31
C PHE A 129 -5.72 12.02 11.59
N ARG A 130 -6.50 11.76 10.54
CA ARG A 130 -7.87 11.22 10.68
C ARG A 130 -7.89 9.91 11.48
N PHE A 131 -6.92 9.03 11.24
CA PHE A 131 -6.80 7.78 11.98
C PHE A 131 -6.49 8.02 13.47
N TYR A 132 -5.57 8.94 13.78
CA TYR A 132 -5.28 9.33 15.16
C TYR A 132 -6.51 9.90 15.88
N GLN A 133 -7.31 10.74 15.21
CA GLN A 133 -8.56 11.25 15.77
C GLN A 133 -9.56 10.13 16.07
N ILE A 134 -9.72 9.17 15.13
CA ILE A 134 -10.58 7.99 15.34
C ILE A 134 -10.08 7.17 16.53
N PHE A 135 -8.76 7.00 16.67
CA PHE A 135 -8.15 6.29 17.78
C PHE A 135 -8.44 6.97 19.13
N ILE A 136 -8.27 8.29 19.24
CA ILE A 136 -8.61 9.03 20.47
C ILE A 136 -10.10 8.88 20.79
N VAL A 137 -11.00 9.12 19.83
CA VAL A 137 -12.45 9.13 20.09
C VAL A 137 -12.98 7.76 20.52
N LEU A 138 -12.33 6.66 20.13
CA LEU A 138 -12.78 5.31 20.46
C LEU A 138 -12.10 4.71 21.71
N PHE A 139 -11.04 5.33 22.22
CA PHE A 139 -10.25 4.81 23.34
C PHE A 139 -9.97 5.80 24.48
N SER A 140 -10.38 7.07 24.34
CA SER A 140 -10.61 7.99 25.46
C SER A 140 -12.07 7.97 25.87
#